data_AF-A0A7X9DDA5-F1
#
_entry.id   AF-A0A7X9DDA5-F1
#
_cell.length_a   1.000
_cell.length_b   1.000
_cell.length_c   1.000
_cell.angle_alpha   90.00
_cell.angle_beta   90.00
_cell.angle_gamma   90.00
#
_symmetry.space_group_name_H-M   'P 1'
#
loop_
_entity.id
_entity.type
_entity.pdbx_description
1 polymer ?
#
loop_
_entity_poly.entity_id
_entity_poly.type
_entity_poly.pdbx_seq_one_letter_code
_entity_poly.pdbx_strand_id
1 'polypeptide(L)'
;MKIRFVLIFIIICFLFTACAVEPEAGAIPTVEEVLQKRENVTEHEAEVFCRDKGGKIETWQDGSVYCIMPQGYGCDPIEFYRGICGAFEK
;
A
#
# COMPACT_ATOMS: atom_id res chain seq x y z
N MET A 1 36.02 -37.96 -29.36
CA MET A 1 36.43 -37.05 -28.26
C MET A 1 35.62 -35.74 -28.16
N LYS A 2 34.55 -35.53 -28.95
CA LYS A 2 33.80 -34.26 -29.00
C LYS A 2 32.52 -34.24 -28.14
N ILE A 3 31.80 -35.37 -28.08
CA ILE A 3 30.53 -35.50 -27.32
C ILE A 3 30.71 -35.40 -25.81
N ARG A 4 31.81 -35.94 -25.24
CA ARG A 4 32.08 -35.82 -23.80
C ARG A 4 32.34 -34.38 -23.37
N PHE A 5 33.00 -33.59 -24.21
CA PHE A 5 33.21 -32.15 -23.98
C PHE A 5 31.90 -31.37 -24.04
N VAL A 6 31.01 -31.69 -24.99
CA VAL A 6 29.69 -31.05 -25.12
C VAL A 6 28.80 -31.34 -23.91
N LEU A 7 28.78 -32.58 -23.42
CA LEU A 7 27.99 -32.94 -22.23
C LEU A 7 28.48 -32.22 -20.97
N ILE A 8 29.80 -32.08 -20.81
CA ILE A 8 30.38 -31.34 -19.69
C ILE A 8 29.98 -29.86 -19.77
N PHE A 9 30.01 -29.26 -20.96
CA PHE A 9 29.65 -27.85 -21.14
C PHE A 9 28.17 -27.57 -20.84
N ILE A 10 27.27 -28.48 -21.22
CA ILE A 10 25.83 -28.37 -20.93
C ILE A 10 25.55 -28.47 -19.43
N ILE A 11 26.22 -29.39 -18.73
CA ILE A 11 26.08 -29.54 -17.27
C ILE A 11 26.59 -28.28 -16.54
N ILE A 12 27.70 -27.69 -17.01
CA ILE A 12 28.24 -26.44 -16.45
C ILE A 12 27.26 -25.27 -16.68
N CYS A 13 26.69 -25.13 -17.88
CA CYS A 13 25.69 -24.09 -18.14
C CYS A 13 24.44 -24.24 -17.27
N PHE A 14 23.98 -25.48 -17.03
CA PHE A 14 22.84 -25.76 -16.14
C PHE A 14 23.13 -25.46 -14.66
N LEU A 15 24.38 -25.60 -14.21
CA LEU A 15 24.79 -25.22 -12.86
C LEU A 15 24.87 -23.69 -12.69
N PHE A 16 25.20 -22.95 -13.76
CA PHE A 16 25.30 -21.49 -13.72
C PHE A 16 23.93 -20.78 -13.77
N THR A 17 22.91 -21.36 -14.41
CA THR A 17 21.56 -20.75 -14.49
C THR A 17 20.74 -20.85 -13.21
N ALA A 18 21.18 -21.60 -12.20
CA ALA A 18 20.47 -21.71 -10.92
C ALA A 18 20.68 -20.52 -9.97
N CYS A 19 21.57 -19.56 -10.29
CA CYS A 19 21.93 -18.45 -9.40
C CYS A 19 21.33 -17.08 -9.79
N ALA A 20 20.47 -17.01 -10.81
CA ALA A 20 19.90 -15.74 -11.30
C ALA A 20 18.39 -15.59 -11.00
N VAL A 21 17.85 -16.37 -10.07
CA VAL A 21 16.54 -16.06 -9.48
C VAL A 21 16.82 -15.29 -8.19
N GLU A 22 16.84 -13.97 -8.31
CA GLU A 22 16.67 -13.09 -7.15
C GLU A 22 15.25 -13.30 -6.61
N PRO A 23 15.08 -13.67 -5.33
CA PRO A 23 13.79 -13.52 -4.69
C PRO A 23 13.51 -12.01 -4.61
N GLU A 24 12.37 -11.55 -5.16
CA GLU A 24 11.88 -10.18 -4.97
C GLU A 24 11.54 -9.98 -3.48
N ALA A 25 12.58 -9.75 -2.68
CA ALA A 25 12.47 -9.39 -1.29
C ALA A 25 12.00 -7.93 -1.22
N GLY A 26 10.70 -7.72 -0.99
CA GLY A 26 10.14 -6.52 -0.39
C GLY A 26 10.57 -5.19 -1.02
N ALA A 27 10.12 -4.91 -2.24
CA ALA A 27 10.28 -3.57 -2.82
C ALA A 27 9.57 -2.52 -1.95
N ILE A 28 10.33 -1.52 -1.50
CA ILE A 28 9.77 -0.30 -0.90
C ILE A 28 9.03 0.43 -2.02
N PRO A 29 7.76 0.87 -1.80
CA PRO A 29 7.03 1.61 -2.83
C PRO A 29 7.75 2.92 -3.18
N THR A 30 7.74 3.28 -4.46
CA THR A 30 8.25 4.57 -4.94
C THR A 30 7.45 5.74 -4.36
N VAL A 31 8.05 6.93 -4.36
CA VAL A 31 7.38 8.14 -3.87
C VAL A 31 6.12 8.41 -4.70
N GLU A 32 6.21 8.21 -6.01
CA GLU A 32 5.11 8.34 -6.95
C GLU A 32 3.95 7.40 -6.60
N GLU A 33 4.22 6.13 -6.30
CA GLU A 33 3.20 5.17 -5.89
C GLU A 33 2.52 5.56 -4.58
N VAL A 34 3.28 6.06 -3.60
CA VAL A 34 2.72 6.53 -2.32
C VAL A 34 1.82 7.75 -2.53
N LEU A 35 2.23 8.70 -3.38
CA LEU A 35 1.43 9.87 -3.70
C LEU A 35 0.14 9.50 -4.43
N GLN A 36 0.25 8.62 -5.43
CA GLN A 36 -0.90 8.12 -6.18
C GLN A 36 -1.91 7.41 -5.26
N LYS A 37 -1.43 6.62 -4.27
CA LYS A 37 -2.29 5.98 -3.27
C LYS A 37 -2.96 6.99 -2.33
N ARG A 38 -2.29 8.10 -2.01
CA ARG A 38 -2.91 9.18 -1.22
C ARG A 38 -4.01 9.88 -2.00
N GLU A 39 -3.77 10.14 -3.28
CA GLU A 39 -4.70 10.85 -4.15
C GLU A 39 -5.95 10.00 -4.47
N ASN A 40 -5.77 8.71 -4.75
CA ASN A 40 -6.85 7.81 -5.17
C ASN A 40 -7.27 6.83 -4.06
N VAL A 41 -7.47 7.33 -2.84
CA VAL A 41 -8.02 6.53 -1.75
C VAL A 41 -9.49 6.23 -1.99
N THR A 42 -9.91 5.00 -1.71
CA THR A 42 -11.33 4.62 -1.72
C THR A 42 -12.05 5.04 -0.45
N GLU A 43 -13.36 5.20 -0.48
CA GLU A 43 -14.18 5.48 0.72
C GLU A 43 -13.94 4.43 1.81
N HIS A 44 -13.93 3.15 1.45
CA HIS A 44 -13.72 2.07 2.40
C HIS A 44 -12.34 2.15 3.09
N GLU A 45 -11.27 2.43 2.34
CA GLU A 45 -9.94 2.61 2.91
C GLU A 45 -9.88 3.82 3.86
N ALA A 46 -10.52 4.92 3.48
CA ALA A 46 -10.61 6.11 4.30
C ALA A 46 -11.39 5.87 5.61
N GLU A 47 -12.46 5.07 5.55
CA GLU A 47 -13.18 4.65 6.75
C GLU A 47 -12.39 3.71 7.66
N VAL A 48 -11.63 2.77 7.09
CA VAL A 48 -10.72 1.91 7.86
C VAL A 48 -9.70 2.77 8.58
N PHE A 49 -9.08 3.71 7.87
CA PHE A 49 -8.14 4.66 8.45
C PHE A 49 -8.76 5.49 9.59
N CYS A 50 -10.00 5.95 9.43
CA CYS A 50 -10.74 6.62 10.50
C CYS A 50 -10.81 5.78 11.77
N ARG A 51 -11.20 4.51 11.65
CA ARG A 51 -11.31 3.57 12.78
C ARG A 51 -9.94 3.28 13.42
N ASP A 52 -8.90 3.13 12.59
CA ASP A 52 -7.53 2.91 13.06
C ASP A 52 -6.98 4.11 13.86
N LYS A 53 -7.49 5.33 13.58
CA LYS A 53 -7.17 6.55 14.36
C LYS A 53 -8.07 6.76 15.58
N GLY A 54 -8.89 5.77 15.93
CA GLY A 54 -9.81 5.82 17.07
C GLY A 54 -11.09 6.61 16.80
N GLY A 55 -11.34 7.00 15.56
CA GLY A 55 -12.60 7.61 15.14
C GLY A 55 -13.72 6.58 14.96
N LYS A 56 -14.95 7.07 14.89
CA LYS A 56 -16.16 6.30 14.62
C LYS A 56 -16.80 6.78 13.32
N ILE A 57 -17.24 5.85 12.48
CA ILE A 57 -18.03 6.19 11.29
C ILE A 57 -19.49 6.39 11.66
N GLU A 58 -20.06 7.52 11.23
CA GLU A 58 -21.48 7.84 11.38
C GLU A 58 -22.05 8.31 10.04
N THR A 59 -23.22 7.77 9.68
CA THR A 59 -23.99 8.21 8.53
C THR A 59 -25.09 9.16 9.01
N TRP A 60 -25.15 10.35 8.43
CA TRP A 60 -26.12 11.38 8.77
C TRP A 60 -27.40 11.23 7.96
N GLN A 61 -28.44 12.01 8.30
CA GLN A 61 -29.77 11.88 7.68
C GLN A 61 -29.78 12.23 6.18
N ASP A 62 -28.82 13.02 5.73
CA ASP A 62 -28.60 13.38 4.32
C ASP A 62 -27.86 12.28 3.54
N GLY A 63 -27.46 11.18 4.20
CA GLY A 63 -26.69 10.09 3.63
C GLY A 63 -25.17 10.34 3.64
N SER A 64 -24.72 11.50 4.13
CA SER A 64 -23.30 11.81 4.25
C SER A 64 -22.64 10.94 5.31
N VAL A 65 -21.43 10.45 5.02
CA VAL A 65 -20.64 9.63 5.93
C VAL A 65 -19.56 10.50 6.56
N TYR A 66 -19.49 10.50 7.89
CA TYR A 66 -18.51 11.27 8.65
C TYR A 66 -17.67 10.35 9.53
N CYS A 67 -16.38 10.63 9.56
CA CYS A 67 -15.48 10.16 10.61
C CYS A 67 -15.62 11.10 11.81
N ILE A 68 -16.03 10.58 12.97
CA ILE A 68 -16.20 11.32 14.24
C ILE A 68 -15.09 10.93 15.19
N MET A 69 -14.28 11.90 15.60
CA MET A 69 -13.12 11.68 16.44
C MET A 69 -13.52 11.67 17.93
N PRO A 70 -12.74 11.01 18.81
CA PRO A 70 -13.02 10.98 20.25
C PRO A 70 -13.18 12.35 20.90
N GLN A 71 -12.48 13.35 20.37
CA GLN A 71 -12.53 14.74 20.79
C GLN A 71 -13.72 15.53 20.22
N GLY A 72 -14.62 14.87 19.49
CA GLY A 72 -15.94 15.38 19.11
C GLY A 72 -16.01 16.14 17.78
N TYR A 73 -14.92 16.30 17.05
CA TYR A 73 -14.97 16.85 15.70
C TYR A 73 -15.26 15.76 14.66
N GLY A 74 -16.02 16.11 13.63
CA GLY A 74 -16.37 15.25 12.51
C GLY A 74 -15.78 15.76 11.20
N CYS A 75 -15.26 14.86 10.37
CA CYS A 75 -14.69 15.16 9.06
C CYS A 75 -15.20 14.16 8.02
N ASP A 76 -15.22 14.56 6.75
CA ASP A 76 -15.31 13.58 5.66
C ASP A 76 -14.12 12.58 5.77
N PRO A 77 -14.35 11.26 5.65
CA PRO A 77 -13.30 10.26 5.80
C PRO A 77 -12.12 10.45 4.83
N ILE A 78 -12.37 10.84 3.58
CA ILE A 78 -11.33 11.05 2.56
C ILE A 78 -10.53 12.30 2.90
N GLU A 79 -11.20 13.37 3.31
CA GLU A 79 -10.52 14.59 3.76
C GLU A 79 -9.65 14.33 5.00
N PHE A 80 -10.14 13.51 5.93
CA PHE A 80 -9.37 13.08 7.09
C PHE A 80 -8.14 12.24 6.70
N TYR A 81 -8.31 11.27 5.81
CA TYR A 81 -7.20 10.45 5.29
C TYR A 81 -6.12 11.29 4.60
N ARG A 82 -6.53 12.31 3.84
CA ARG A 82 -5.62 13.22 3.14
C ARG A 82 -4.96 14.25 4.08
N GLY A 83 -5.45 14.39 5.31
CA GLY A 83 -5.00 15.41 6.26
C GLY A 83 -5.50 16.82 5.91
N ILE A 84 -6.57 16.93 5.11
CA ILE A 84 -7.22 18.19 4.76
C ILE A 84 -8.16 18.62 5.91
N CYS A 85 -8.80 17.64 6.55
CA CYS A 85 -9.64 17.82 7.73
C CYS A 85 -9.07 17.01 8.89
N GLY A 86 -9.14 17.53 10.12
CA GLY A 86 -8.58 16.89 11.30
C GLY A 86 -8.30 17.92 12.39
N ALA A 87 -7.88 17.49 13.59
CA ALA A 87 -7.48 18.40 14.65
C ALA A 87 -6.50 19.41 14.06
N PHE A 88 -6.86 20.69 14.13
CA PHE A 88 -5.90 21.78 13.95
C PHE A 88 -4.78 21.55 14.98
N GLU A 89 -3.65 21.00 14.56
CA GLU A 89 -2.40 21.26 15.27
C GLU A 89 -2.20 22.77 15.20
N LYS A 90 -2.39 23.43 16.35
CA LYS A 90 -1.92 24.80 16.53
C LYS A 90 -0.41 24.83 16.60
#